data_AF-A0A5R2NFD0-F1
#
_entry.id   AF-A0A5R2NFD0-F1
#
_cell.length_a   1.000
_cell.length_b   1.000
_cell.length_c   1.000
_cell.angle_alpha   90.00
_cell.angle_beta   90.00
_cell.angle_gamma   90.00
#
_symmetry.space_group_name_H-M   'P 1'
#
loop_
_entity.id
_entity.type
_entity.pdbx_description
1 polymer ?
#
loop_
_entity_poly.entity_id
_entity_poly.type
_entity_poly.pdbx_seq_one_letter_code
_entity_poly.pdbx_strand_id
1 'polypeptide(L)'
;NAEAATAVSLCSFPKAAIERMMKESPELEHRLFKQTLNELDDARDWMVTLGRKSASEKVASFLLMIARNIDPTADSAAGSTTFDLPLTRADIADFLGLTIETVSRQLTRLRKDGVIRIENSRHVTVDSLSRLNRCSGT
;
A
#
# COMPACT_ATOMS: atom_id res chain seq x y z
N ASN A 1 -11.38 13.59 -5.43
CA ASN A 1 -10.18 14.32 -5.90
C ASN A 1 -9.01 13.37 -5.94
N ALA A 2 -8.09 13.55 -6.89
CA ALA A 2 -6.84 12.81 -6.95
C ALA A 2 -5.69 13.82 -6.84
N GLU A 3 -4.71 13.52 -6.00
CA GLU A 3 -3.58 14.41 -5.71
C GLU A 3 -2.27 13.61 -5.81
N ALA A 4 -1.20 14.27 -6.24
CA ALA A 4 0.11 13.64 -6.40
C ALA A 4 0.92 13.77 -5.10
N ALA A 5 1.26 12.64 -4.48
CA ALA A 5 2.11 12.61 -3.29
C ALA A 5 3.60 12.86 -3.61
N THR A 6 4.01 12.65 -4.87
CA THR A 6 5.37 12.87 -5.39
C THR A 6 5.32 13.44 -6.81
N ALA A 7 6.48 13.78 -7.39
CA ALA A 7 6.55 14.16 -8.79
C ALA A 7 6.19 12.96 -9.69
N VAL A 8 5.20 13.14 -10.56
CA VAL A 8 4.69 12.10 -11.45
C VAL A 8 4.59 12.60 -12.89
N SER A 9 4.74 11.68 -13.85
CA SER A 9 4.37 11.92 -15.25
C SER A 9 3.05 11.22 -15.53
N LEU A 10 2.09 11.95 -16.09
CA LEU A 10 0.77 11.41 -16.42
C LEU A 10 0.64 11.18 -17.92
N CYS A 11 0.15 10.00 -18.30
CA CYS A 11 -0.34 9.75 -19.65
C CYS A 11 -1.87 9.65 -19.57
N SER A 12 -2.56 10.53 -20.30
CA SER A 12 -4.02 10.56 -20.33
C SER A 12 -4.54 10.08 -21.68
N PHE A 13 -5.58 9.24 -21.63
CA PHE A 13 -6.24 8.73 -22.82
C PHE A 13 -7.69 9.20 -22.81
N PRO A 14 -8.20 9.80 -23.91
CA PRO A 14 -9.61 10.10 -24.03
C PRO A 14 -10.44 8.83 -23.91
N LYS A 15 -11.53 8.86 -23.15
CA LYS A 15 -12.43 7.71 -22.96
C LYS A 15 -12.84 7.06 -24.29
N ALA A 16 -13.21 7.87 -25.27
CA ALA A 16 -13.59 7.38 -26.60
C ALA A 16 -12.47 6.65 -27.35
N ALA A 17 -11.20 6.96 -27.06
CA ALA A 17 -10.06 6.24 -27.64
C ALA A 17 -9.93 4.84 -26.99
N ILE A 18 -10.03 4.75 -25.66
CA ILE A 18 -10.02 3.47 -24.94
C ILE A 18 -11.18 2.58 -25.39
N GLU A 19 -12.39 3.13 -25.48
CA GLU A 19 -13.57 2.38 -25.93
C GLU A 19 -13.42 1.85 -27.37
N ARG A 20 -12.75 2.59 -28.24
CA ARG A 20 -12.44 2.13 -29.60
C ARG A 20 -11.41 1.00 -29.57
N MET A 21 -10.32 1.16 -28.82
CA MET A 21 -9.29 0.13 -28.68
C MET A 21 -9.84 -1.17 -28.10
N MET A 22 -10.78 -1.10 -27.15
CA MET A 22 -11.47 -2.28 -26.61
C MET A 22 -12.29 -3.00 -27.68
N LYS A 23 -13.00 -2.28 -28.55
CA LYS A 23 -13.75 -2.88 -29.67
C LYS A 23 -12.85 -3.53 -30.71
N GLU A 24 -11.67 -2.98 -30.93
CA GLU A 24 -10.70 -3.47 -31.92
C GLU A 24 -9.85 -4.63 -31.38
N SER A 25 -9.72 -4.77 -30.05
CA SER A 25 -8.91 -5.81 -29.40
C SER A 25 -9.64 -6.44 -28.21
N PRO A 26 -10.28 -7.61 -28.41
CA PRO A 26 -10.92 -8.37 -27.32
C PRO A 26 -9.95 -8.76 -26.19
N GLU A 27 -8.67 -8.99 -26.51
CA GLU A 27 -7.64 -9.28 -25.51
C GLU A 27 -7.40 -8.09 -24.57
N LEU A 28 -7.36 -6.87 -25.12
CA LEU A 28 -7.23 -5.65 -24.32
C LEU A 28 -8.45 -5.45 -23.42
N GLU A 29 -9.66 -5.64 -23.97
CA GLU A 29 -10.90 -5.58 -23.19
C GLU A 29 -10.88 -6.57 -22.02
N HIS A 30 -10.53 -7.84 -22.27
CA HIS A 30 -10.46 -8.85 -21.23
C HIS A 30 -9.41 -8.51 -20.16
N ARG A 31 -8.25 -7.99 -20.56
CA ARG A 31 -7.21 -7.56 -19.61
C ARG A 31 -7.66 -6.39 -18.74
N LEU A 32 -8.34 -5.40 -19.33
CA LEU A 32 -8.87 -4.26 -18.58
C LEU A 32 -9.93 -4.72 -17.58
N PHE A 33 -10.88 -5.58 -17.99
CA PHE A 33 -11.88 -6.12 -17.06
C PHE A 33 -11.27 -6.95 -15.95
N LYS A 34 -10.32 -7.82 -16.28
CA LYS A 34 -9.60 -8.61 -15.27
C LYS A 34 -8.89 -7.71 -14.27
N GLN A 35 -8.25 -6.64 -14.74
CA GLN A 35 -7.59 -5.69 -13.86
C GLN A 35 -8.58 -4.93 -12.97
N THR A 36 -9.71 -4.48 -13.51
CA THR A 36 -10.77 -3.85 -12.70
C THR A 36 -11.34 -4.80 -11.64
N LEU A 37 -11.52 -6.09 -11.96
CA LEU A 37 -11.97 -7.09 -11.01
C LEU A 37 -10.92 -7.33 -9.90
N ASN A 38 -9.64 -7.41 -10.26
CA ASN A 38 -8.55 -7.53 -9.28
C ASN A 38 -8.52 -6.31 -8.34
N GLU A 39 -8.62 -5.08 -8.88
CA GLU A 39 -8.66 -3.86 -8.07
C GLU A 39 -9.87 -3.83 -7.11
N LEU A 40 -11.01 -4.38 -7.53
CA LEU A 40 -12.19 -4.52 -6.68
C LEU A 40 -11.99 -5.56 -5.57
N ASP A 41 -11.39 -6.70 -5.88
CA ASP A 41 -11.07 -7.73 -4.89
C ASP A 41 -10.05 -7.21 -3.87
N ASP A 42 -9.00 -6.52 -4.31
CA ASP A 42 -8.01 -5.87 -3.43
C ASP A 42 -8.67 -4.86 -2.49
N ALA A 43 -9.60 -4.03 -3.01
CA ALA A 43 -10.36 -3.09 -2.19
C ALA A 43 -11.25 -3.81 -1.16
N ARG A 44 -11.85 -4.95 -1.53
CA ARG A 44 -12.67 -5.76 -0.62
C ARG A 44 -11.84 -6.36 0.50
N ASP A 45 -10.68 -6.93 0.17
CA ASP A 45 -9.75 -7.51 1.13
C ASP A 45 -9.19 -6.44 2.07
N TRP A 46 -8.95 -5.23 1.55
CA TRP A 46 -8.57 -4.08 2.37
C TRP A 46 -9.68 -3.67 3.34
N MET A 47 -10.94 -3.63 2.90
CA MET A 47 -12.07 -3.32 3.79
C MET A 47 -12.23 -4.35 4.92
N VAL A 48 -12.10 -5.64 4.62
CA VAL A 48 -12.14 -6.70 5.64
C VAL A 48 -10.98 -6.57 6.63
N THR A 49 -9.79 -6.28 6.12
CA THR A 49 -8.58 -5.98 6.90
C THR A 49 -8.82 -4.82 7.86
N LEU A 50 -9.42 -3.71 7.39
CA LEU A 50 -9.73 -2.56 8.23
C LEU A 50 -10.86 -2.80 9.23
N GLY A 51 -11.80 -3.70 8.95
CA GLY A 51 -12.94 -3.97 9.83
C GLY A 51 -12.60 -4.84 11.05
N ARG A 52 -11.60 -5.73 10.94
CA ARG A 52 -11.33 -6.76 11.96
C ARG A 52 -10.00 -6.62 12.68
N LYS A 53 -9.05 -5.87 12.13
CA LYS A 53 -7.71 -5.71 12.70
C LYS A 53 -7.64 -4.61 13.74
N SER A 54 -6.83 -4.83 14.77
CA SER A 54 -6.44 -3.81 15.74
C SER A 54 -5.66 -2.67 15.06
N ALA A 55 -5.56 -1.52 15.72
CA ALA A 55 -4.80 -0.38 15.17
C ALA A 55 -3.34 -0.73 14.86
N SER A 56 -2.70 -1.58 15.69
CA SER A 56 -1.34 -2.07 15.46
C SER A 56 -1.25 -2.90 14.17
N GLU A 57 -2.18 -3.83 14.00
CA GLU A 57 -2.23 -4.72 12.83
C GLU A 57 -2.58 -3.96 11.55
N LYS A 58 -3.44 -2.93 11.61
CA LYS A 58 -3.73 -2.05 10.46
C LYS A 58 -2.47 -1.32 9.98
N VAL A 59 -1.72 -0.71 10.90
CA VAL A 59 -0.48 0.01 10.56
C VAL A 59 0.59 -0.95 10.02
N ALA A 60 0.73 -2.14 10.60
CA ALA A 60 1.65 -3.16 10.07
C ALA A 60 1.22 -3.64 8.68
N SER A 61 -0.08 -3.89 8.46
CA SER A 61 -0.63 -4.29 7.16
C SER A 61 -0.38 -3.22 6.09
N PHE A 62 -0.52 -1.95 6.44
CA PHE A 62 -0.24 -0.82 5.57
C PHE A 62 1.22 -0.79 5.11
N LEU A 63 2.16 -0.87 6.06
CA LEU A 63 3.59 -0.89 5.71
C LEU A 63 3.95 -2.12 4.87
N LEU A 64 3.35 -3.27 5.15
CA LEU A 64 3.55 -4.49 4.39
C LEU A 64 3.03 -4.37 2.96
N MET A 65 1.87 -3.75 2.76
CA MET A 65 1.30 -3.44 1.45
C MET A 65 2.24 -2.54 0.64
N ILE A 66 2.77 -1.48 1.24
CA ILE A 66 3.73 -0.59 0.58
C ILE A 66 5.01 -1.35 0.22
N ALA A 67 5.57 -2.12 1.16
CA ALA A 67 6.81 -2.86 0.93
C ALA A 67 6.68 -3.89 -0.22
N ARG A 68 5.54 -4.59 -0.32
CA ARG A 68 5.27 -5.56 -1.39
C ARG A 68 5.05 -4.91 -2.76
N ASN A 69 4.47 -3.71 -2.80
CA ASN A 69 4.21 -3.02 -4.07
C ASN A 69 5.45 -2.36 -4.68
N ILE A 70 6.43 -1.98 -3.87
CA ILE A 70 7.65 -1.31 -4.34
C ILE A 70 8.58 -2.27 -5.07
N ASP A 71 8.68 -3.51 -4.58
CA ASP A 71 9.40 -4.57 -5.27
C ASP A 71 8.56 -5.86 -5.22
N PRO A 72 7.73 -6.10 -6.25
CA PRO A 72 6.95 -7.32 -6.37
C PRO A 72 7.81 -8.59 -6.51
N THR A 73 9.10 -8.43 -6.84
CA THR A 73 10.08 -9.51 -6.99
C THR A 73 10.97 -9.68 -5.77
N ALA A 74 10.87 -8.79 -4.77
CA ALA A 74 11.56 -8.93 -3.50
C ALA A 74 11.06 -10.19 -2.83
N ASP A 75 11.91 -11.21 -2.84
CA ASP A 75 11.64 -12.46 -2.17
C ASP A 75 11.36 -12.17 -0.69
N SER A 76 10.34 -12.80 -0.10
CA SER A 76 10.06 -12.62 1.33
C SER A 76 11.20 -13.15 2.21
N ALA A 77 12.13 -13.91 1.62
CA ALA A 77 13.39 -14.34 2.20
C ALA A 77 14.53 -13.30 2.08
N ALA A 78 14.41 -12.31 1.19
CA ALA A 78 15.43 -11.29 0.90
C ALA A 78 15.41 -10.14 1.92
N GLY A 79 15.78 -10.44 3.17
CA GLY A 79 16.26 -9.45 4.12
C GLY A 79 15.36 -8.22 4.35
N SER A 80 16.00 -7.05 4.47
CA SER A 80 15.35 -5.77 4.76
C SER A 80 14.92 -5.04 3.48
N THR A 81 13.75 -4.42 3.49
CA THR A 81 13.24 -3.57 2.40
C THR A 81 13.20 -2.13 2.83
N THR A 82 13.68 -1.22 2.00
CA THR A 82 13.70 0.22 2.28
C THR A 82 12.88 0.98 1.25
N PHE A 83 12.11 1.95 1.71
CA PHE A 83 11.29 2.80 0.86
C PHE A 83 11.05 4.18 1.42
N ASP A 84 10.76 5.12 0.51
CA ASP A 84 10.21 6.40 0.87
C ASP A 84 8.67 6.32 0.96
N LEU A 85 8.14 6.78 2.08
CA LEU A 85 6.73 6.91 2.36
C LEU A 85 6.35 8.39 2.23
N PRO A 86 5.86 8.84 1.05
CA PRO A 86 5.53 10.24 0.79
C PRO A 86 4.22 10.69 1.46
N LEU A 87 3.66 9.88 2.34
CA LEU A 87 2.39 10.14 3.03
C LEU A 87 2.65 10.69 4.43
N THR A 88 1.88 11.72 4.80
CA THR A 88 1.87 12.27 6.15
C THR A 88 1.14 11.33 7.11
N ARG A 89 1.28 11.59 8.41
CA ARG A 89 0.53 10.82 9.42
C ARG A 89 -0.98 11.08 9.35
N ALA A 90 -1.40 12.23 8.83
CA ALA A 90 -2.80 12.54 8.55
C ALA A 90 -3.31 11.65 7.41
N ASP A 91 -2.59 11.60 6.28
CA ASP A 91 -2.99 10.77 5.13
C ASP A 91 -3.11 9.29 5.51
N ILE A 92 -2.18 8.78 6.31
CA ILE A 92 -2.20 7.40 6.81
C ILE A 92 -3.37 7.19 7.78
N ALA A 93 -3.67 8.16 8.64
CA ALA A 93 -4.78 8.09 9.58
C ALA A 93 -6.12 8.03 8.84
N ASP A 94 -6.31 8.90 7.85
CA ASP A 94 -7.50 8.95 7.00
C ASP A 94 -7.66 7.64 6.20
N PHE A 95 -6.57 7.12 5.64
CA PHE A 95 -6.57 5.85 4.90
C PHE A 95 -6.91 4.63 5.77
N LEU A 96 -6.50 4.62 7.04
CA LEU A 96 -6.70 3.47 7.96
C LEU A 96 -7.95 3.58 8.84
N GLY A 97 -8.66 4.72 8.80
CA GLY A 97 -9.73 5.04 9.74
C GLY A 97 -9.23 5.07 11.19
N LEU A 98 -8.07 5.69 11.41
CA LEU A 98 -7.42 5.85 12.72
C LEU A 98 -7.22 7.34 13.02
N THR A 99 -6.79 7.67 14.24
CA THR A 99 -6.32 9.03 14.56
C THR A 99 -4.83 9.18 14.27
N ILE A 100 -4.37 10.41 14.04
CA ILE A 100 -2.96 10.75 13.81
C ILE A 100 -2.08 10.30 14.97
N GLU A 101 -2.55 10.47 16.21
CA GLU A 101 -1.87 10.04 17.44
C GLU A 101 -1.76 8.52 17.50
N THR A 102 -2.80 7.82 17.06
CA THR A 102 -2.82 6.35 17.03
C THR A 102 -1.79 5.84 16.03
N VAL A 103 -1.78 6.36 14.80
CA VAL A 103 -0.78 6.03 13.78
C VAL A 103 0.64 6.30 14.30
N SER A 104 0.85 7.46 14.91
CA SER A 104 2.16 7.84 15.47
C SER A 104 2.61 6.89 16.59
N ARG A 105 1.70 6.49 17.47
CA ARG A 105 1.96 5.52 18.54
C ARG A 105 2.32 4.14 17.99
N GLN A 106 1.59 3.64 17.00
CA GLN A 106 1.86 2.31 16.43
C GLN A 106 3.19 2.28 15.65
N LEU A 107 3.51 3.33 14.89
CA LEU A 107 4.80 3.44 14.21
C LEU A 107 5.97 3.53 15.20
N THR A 108 5.79 4.23 16.32
CA THR A 108 6.78 4.26 17.41
C THR A 108 6.96 2.88 18.05
N ARG A 109 5.87 2.11 18.21
CA ARG A 109 5.91 0.76 18.75
C ARG A 109 6.69 -0.19 17.83
N LEU A 110 6.36 -0.23 16.54
CA LEU A 110 7.07 -1.06 15.56
C LEU A 110 8.57 -0.72 15.50
N ARG A 111 8.92 0.56 15.67
CA ARG A 111 10.32 0.99 15.79
C ARG A 111 11.00 0.48 17.07
N LYS A 112 10.33 0.61 18.23
CA LYS A 112 10.85 0.11 19.52
C LYS A 112 11.02 -1.42 19.51
N ASP A 113 10.13 -2.12 18.84
CA ASP A 113 10.18 -3.56 18.68
C ASP A 113 11.25 -3.99 17.64
N GLY A 114 11.92 -3.04 16.98
CA GLY A 114 12.95 -3.29 15.97
C GLY A 114 12.40 -3.99 14.72
N VAL A 115 11.12 -3.79 14.40
CA VAL A 115 10.49 -4.32 13.17
C VAL A 115 10.76 -3.37 12.00
N ILE A 116 10.81 -2.08 12.29
CA ILE A 116 11.13 -1.03 11.32
C ILE A 116 12.16 -0.05 11.88
N ARG A 117 12.89 0.59 10.98
CA ARG A 117 13.66 1.81 11.23
C ARG A 117 13.05 2.95 10.44
N ILE A 118 13.04 4.13 11.07
CA ILE A 118 12.58 5.37 10.45
C ILE A 118 13.74 6.35 10.63
N GLU A 119 14.52 6.54 9.56
CA GLU A 119 15.71 7.38 9.56
C GLU A 119 15.31 8.86 9.43
N ASN A 120 14.42 9.12 8.49
CA ASN A 120 13.81 10.44 8.25
C ASN A 120 12.29 10.28 8.35
N SER A 121 11.52 11.38 8.48
CA SER A 121 10.05 11.32 8.59
C SER A 121 9.34 10.54 7.47
N ARG A 122 10.05 10.29 6.35
CA ARG A 122 9.59 9.58 5.15
C ARG A 122 10.40 8.33 4.80
N HIS A 123 11.62 8.14 5.31
CA HIS A 123 12.47 7.01 4.90
C HIS A 123 12.28 5.85 5.88
N VAL A 124 11.65 4.77 5.41
CA VAL A 124 11.27 3.61 6.22
C VAL A 124 12.02 2.38 5.73
N THR A 125 12.69 1.72 6.67
CA THR A 125 13.31 0.40 6.44
C THR A 125 12.55 -0.63 7.26
N VAL A 126 12.03 -1.66 6.59
CA VAL A 126 11.46 -2.86 7.20
C VAL A 126 12.59 -3.86 7.36
N ASP A 127 13.02 -4.11 8.59
CA ASP A 127 14.21 -4.96 8.85
C ASP A 127 13.93 -6.45 8.54
N SER A 128 12.67 -6.87 8.64
CA SER A 128 12.24 -8.22 8.25
C SER A 128 10.76 -8.23 7.86
N LEU A 129 10.50 -8.50 6.58
CA LEU A 129 9.14 -8.68 6.06
C LEU A 129 8.37 -9.75 6.83
N SER A 130 9.02 -10.85 7.20
CA SER A 130 8.42 -11.92 8.00
C SER A 130 7.98 -11.45 9.39
N ARG A 131 8.75 -10.57 10.05
CA ARG A 131 8.35 -10.00 11.35
C ARG A 131 7.17 -9.03 11.18
N LEU A 132 7.22 -8.18 10.16
CA LEU A 132 6.13 -7.26 9.85
C LEU A 132 4.83 -7.99 9.51
N ASN A 133 4.91 -9.10 8.75
CA ASN A 133 3.78 -9.95 8.41
C ASN A 133 3.11 -10.58 9.64
N ARG A 134 3.89 -10.97 10.66
CA ARG A 134 3.32 -11.42 11.94
C ARG A 134 2.60 -10.28 12.68
N CYS A 135 3.15 -9.08 12.63
CA CYS A 135 2.52 -7.90 13.22
C CYS A 135 1.23 -7.47 12.49
N SER A 136 1.02 -7.88 11.23
CA SER A 136 -0.22 -7.61 10.49
C SER A 136 -1.36 -8.59 10.79
N GLY A 137 -1.17 -9.58 11.66
CA GLY A 137 -2.22 -10.54 12.02
C GLY A 137 -2.55 -11.52 10.89
N THR A 138 -1.56 -11.85 10.07
CA THR A 138 -1.62 -12.78 8.91
C THR A 138 -0.57 -13.86 9.05
#